data_AF-A0A7X8N1I6-F1
#
_entry.id   AF-A0A7X8N1I6-F1
#
_cell.length_a   1.000
_cell.length_b   1.000
_cell.length_c   1.000
_cell.angle_alpha   90.00
_cell.angle_beta   90.00
_cell.angle_gamma   90.00
#
_symmetry.space_group_name_H-M   'P 1'
#
loop_
_entity.id
_entity.type
_entity.pdbx_description
1 polymer ?
#
loop_
_entity_poly.entity_id
_entity_poly.type
_entity_poly.pdbx_seq_one_letter_code
_entity_poly.pdbx_strand_id
1 'polypeptide(L)'
;MFGRIMKPRLFPASIRTVEGTKWGYIDEKGMFVLKPTFEDAGEFQQNGLAIVRKGGAGVITQTGKFVIRPNYSSIFPFTEGRAIAMLNEGGSVVLNEKGKVLTQKAYSFISPYQGGRAVFQDSKDGGRTLYGYLDLNGNVAIPAQYQYAFDMSSGKALVQVKDSLYALLNSTGTLLQRYPYEQMNGLSEGLLSFKKTYQDKAGYVDESGNVIIKPQFGMALPFQGGRAVVNASNDYKNRFGLIDKSGNYIIPPRYNDINQLGGNRAAIGRAINLEEPFVGSTYAIADTVSGQIMTDFQYDSVNNYKGEYSSVTRGLKSFFINKSGRQAKDLPVIDGIGTLSIEGQLVRAFVDQRLSYYDKAGNLVYAQNSVIPVNSNVSIREEKYRPNKDYLVYYPQIQGMKNKEAEKKVNEVLRTQSQIIPIPLDKQLDYNYTGDFSVQFYKKNLLILELNGYNYPFGAAHGMPTQIMVPIDISTGKIYELKDLFKSNSDYIKVLSDLVAEQIQENPDNYFPDSFKGIQPDQPFYVSSDALFLYFTPYEIAPYAAGFPTFEIPFKQINNIIDKKGAFWRSFH
;
A
#
# COMPACT_ATOMS: atom_id res chain seq x y z
N MET A 1 -8.25 -36.92 -26.05
CA MET A 1 -8.70 -35.70 -25.35
C MET A 1 -8.06 -35.74 -23.96
N PHE A 2 -6.83 -35.26 -23.80
CA PHE A 2 -6.16 -35.26 -22.51
C PHE A 2 -6.83 -34.19 -21.65
N GLY A 3 -7.57 -34.62 -20.62
CA GLY A 3 -8.10 -33.73 -19.60
C GLY A 3 -6.96 -32.90 -19.04
N ARG A 4 -7.01 -31.59 -19.29
CA ARG A 4 -6.06 -30.64 -18.74
C ARG A 4 -6.26 -30.71 -17.23
N ILE A 5 -5.39 -31.44 -16.53
CA ILE A 5 -5.38 -31.48 -15.06
C ILE A 5 -5.26 -30.02 -14.62
N MET A 6 -6.37 -29.44 -14.15
CA MET A 6 -6.34 -28.11 -13.56
C MET A 6 -5.48 -28.26 -12.31
N LYS A 7 -4.26 -27.71 -12.36
CA LYS A 7 -3.41 -27.63 -11.18
C LYS A 7 -4.21 -26.90 -10.10
N PRO A 8 -4.19 -27.38 -8.85
CA PRO A 8 -4.92 -26.74 -7.77
C PRO A 8 -4.50 -25.27 -7.68
N ARG A 9 -5.49 -24.39 -7.57
CA ARG A 9 -5.25 -22.96 -7.35
C ARG A 9 -4.68 -22.80 -5.94
N LEU A 10 -3.61 -22.03 -5.83
CA LEU A 10 -2.92 -21.75 -4.58
C LEU A 10 -3.14 -20.29 -4.20
N PHE A 11 -3.35 -20.04 -2.92
CA PHE A 11 -3.67 -18.72 -2.39
C PHE A 11 -2.62 -18.29 -1.37
N PRO A 12 -2.10 -17.05 -1.44
CA PRO A 12 -1.11 -16.57 -0.49
C PRO A 12 -1.72 -16.50 0.91
N ALA A 13 -1.02 -17.03 1.89
CA ALA A 13 -1.46 -17.11 3.27
C ALA A 13 -0.25 -16.95 4.20
N SER A 14 -0.45 -16.35 5.37
CA SER A 14 0.66 -16.00 6.25
C SER A 14 0.41 -16.37 7.70
N ILE A 15 1.51 -16.60 8.40
CA ILE A 15 1.53 -16.79 9.85
C ILE A 15 2.41 -15.71 10.49
N ARG A 16 2.03 -15.23 11.68
CA ARG A 16 2.85 -14.35 12.51
C ARG A 16 3.68 -15.18 13.47
N THR A 17 4.98 -14.90 13.53
CA THR A 17 5.93 -15.49 14.48
C THR A 17 6.67 -14.38 15.23
N VAL A 18 7.48 -14.75 16.22
CA VAL A 18 8.41 -13.81 16.89
C VAL A 18 9.52 -13.28 15.96
N GLU A 19 9.71 -13.89 14.78
CA GLU A 19 10.65 -13.45 13.74
C GLU A 19 9.94 -12.68 12.61
N GLY A 20 8.70 -12.25 12.85
CA GLY A 20 7.86 -11.55 11.89
C GLY A 20 6.89 -12.45 11.12
N THR A 21 6.19 -11.86 10.16
CA THR A 21 5.22 -12.56 9.32
C THR A 21 5.92 -13.42 8.28
N LYS A 22 5.52 -14.70 8.15
CA LYS A 22 6.00 -15.62 7.13
C LYS A 22 4.87 -16.02 6.21
N TRP A 23 5.10 -15.90 4.91
CA TRP A 23 4.15 -16.21 3.85
C TRP A 23 4.43 -17.55 3.20
N GLY A 24 3.35 -18.25 2.86
CA GLY A 24 3.29 -19.49 2.10
C GLY A 24 2.04 -19.50 1.24
N TYR A 25 1.61 -20.70 0.83
CA TYR A 25 0.42 -20.85 0.00
C TYR A 25 -0.46 -22.01 0.45
N ILE A 26 -1.76 -21.75 0.57
CA ILE A 26 -2.79 -22.73 0.92
C ILE A 26 -3.53 -23.22 -0.33
N ASP A 27 -4.13 -24.40 -0.23
CA ASP A 27 -5.15 -24.87 -1.18
C ASP A 27 -6.55 -24.34 -0.84
N GLU A 28 -7.57 -24.78 -1.59
CA GLU A 28 -8.98 -24.41 -1.36
C GLU A 28 -9.55 -24.93 -0.03
N LYS A 29 -8.85 -25.83 0.66
CA LYS A 29 -9.24 -26.35 1.99
C LYS A 29 -8.54 -25.61 3.13
N GLY A 30 -7.73 -24.59 2.83
CA GLY A 30 -6.99 -23.84 3.84
C GLY A 30 -5.69 -24.52 4.30
N MET A 31 -5.27 -25.60 3.64
CA MET A 31 -4.08 -26.35 4.03
C MET A 31 -2.85 -25.83 3.29
N PHE A 32 -1.77 -25.56 4.02
CA PHE A 32 -0.51 -25.11 3.41
C PHE A 32 0.07 -26.18 2.48
N VAL A 33 0.10 -25.88 1.18
CA VAL A 33 0.79 -26.67 0.15
C VAL A 33 2.25 -26.22 0.05
N LEU A 34 2.48 -24.91 0.09
CA LEU A 34 3.82 -24.34 0.22
C LEU A 34 3.96 -23.74 1.61
N LYS A 35 4.86 -24.31 2.42
CA LYS A 35 5.03 -23.90 3.82
C LYS A 35 5.42 -22.42 3.93
N PRO A 36 4.96 -21.72 4.99
CA PRO A 36 5.25 -20.32 5.17
C PRO A 36 6.74 -20.10 5.49
N THR A 37 7.50 -19.64 4.50
CA THR A 37 8.96 -19.41 4.61
C THR A 37 9.42 -18.16 3.87
N PHE A 38 8.52 -17.49 3.16
CA PHE A 38 8.80 -16.24 2.45
C PHE A 38 8.54 -15.05 3.38
N GLU A 39 9.26 -13.95 3.15
CA GLU A 39 9.01 -12.65 3.80
C GLU A 39 7.76 -11.98 3.22
N ASP A 40 7.47 -12.24 1.95
CA ASP A 40 6.28 -11.76 1.23
C ASP A 40 5.91 -12.72 0.09
N ALA A 41 4.64 -12.79 -0.28
CA ALA A 41 4.13 -13.65 -1.34
C ALA A 41 2.94 -13.03 -2.08
N GLY A 42 3.14 -12.73 -3.37
CA GLY A 42 2.08 -12.30 -4.28
C GLY A 42 1.19 -13.45 -4.77
N GLU A 43 0.13 -13.10 -5.48
CA GLU A 43 -0.76 -14.09 -6.10
C GLU A 43 -0.11 -14.80 -7.28
N PHE A 44 -0.52 -16.06 -7.52
CA PHE A 44 -0.25 -16.72 -8.79
C PHE A 44 -1.02 -16.04 -9.91
N GLN A 45 -0.29 -15.49 -10.87
CA GLN A 45 -0.85 -14.88 -12.07
C GLN A 45 -1.37 -15.95 -13.04
N GLN A 46 -2.05 -15.52 -14.11
CA GLN A 46 -2.63 -16.43 -15.11
C GLN A 46 -1.58 -17.33 -15.79
N ASN A 47 -0.32 -16.90 -15.86
CA ASN A 47 0.81 -17.70 -16.35
C ASN A 47 1.33 -18.75 -15.35
N GLY A 48 0.75 -18.84 -14.15
CA GLY A 48 1.14 -19.81 -13.11
C GLY A 48 2.41 -19.44 -12.35
N LEU A 49 2.85 -18.18 -12.44
CA LEU A 49 4.00 -17.64 -11.70
C LEU A 49 3.54 -16.73 -10.57
N ALA A 50 4.26 -16.74 -9.46
CA ALA A 50 4.07 -15.81 -8.36
C ALA A 50 5.41 -15.16 -7.98
N ILE A 51 5.35 -13.87 -7.63
CA ILE A 51 6.49 -13.12 -7.11
C ILE A 51 6.52 -13.33 -5.59
N VAL A 52 7.70 -13.65 -5.05
CA VAL A 52 7.91 -13.88 -3.62
C VAL A 52 9.18 -13.17 -3.16
N ARG A 53 9.25 -12.85 -1.87
CA ARG A 53 10.45 -12.28 -1.26
C ARG A 53 11.09 -13.24 -0.25
N LYS A 54 12.41 -13.41 -0.36
CA LYS A 54 13.25 -14.14 0.59
C LYS A 54 14.69 -13.64 0.49
N GLY A 55 15.05 -12.65 1.31
CA GLY A 55 16.31 -11.89 1.19
C GLY A 55 16.42 -11.02 -0.09
N GLY A 56 15.36 -10.98 -0.90
CA GLY A 56 15.29 -10.35 -2.22
C GLY A 56 14.05 -10.85 -2.97
N ALA A 57 13.66 -10.18 -4.03
CA ALA A 57 12.55 -10.58 -4.89
C ALA A 57 12.96 -11.68 -5.88
N GLY A 58 12.11 -12.70 -6.02
CA GLY A 58 12.25 -13.80 -6.96
C GLY A 58 10.88 -14.27 -7.46
N VAL A 59 10.87 -15.28 -8.33
CA VAL A 59 9.65 -15.81 -8.96
C VAL A 59 9.61 -17.31 -8.84
N ILE A 60 8.47 -17.84 -8.38
CA ILE A 60 8.23 -19.27 -8.21
C ILE A 60 7.11 -19.78 -9.11
N THR A 61 7.18 -21.07 -9.42
CA THR A 61 6.06 -21.84 -9.97
C THR A 61 5.10 -22.29 -8.86
N GLN A 62 3.92 -22.80 -9.24
CA GLN A 62 2.97 -23.42 -8.31
C GLN A 62 3.53 -24.61 -7.51
N THR A 63 4.63 -25.23 -7.93
CA THR A 63 5.28 -26.29 -7.14
C THR A 63 6.29 -25.75 -6.13
N GLY A 64 6.40 -24.42 -5.98
CA GLY A 64 7.38 -23.75 -5.14
C GLY A 64 8.80 -23.71 -5.71
N LYS A 65 9.02 -24.17 -6.94
CA LYS A 65 10.35 -24.09 -7.59
C LYS A 65 10.60 -22.67 -8.08
N PHE A 66 11.74 -22.11 -7.73
CA PHE A 66 12.20 -20.83 -8.26
C PHE A 66 12.51 -20.93 -9.75
N VAL A 67 11.87 -20.07 -10.55
CA VAL A 67 12.25 -19.77 -11.94
C VAL A 67 13.26 -18.62 -11.96
N ILE A 68 13.04 -17.63 -11.09
CA ILE A 68 13.97 -16.54 -10.84
C ILE A 68 14.35 -16.61 -9.36
N ARG A 69 15.64 -16.82 -9.06
CA ARG A 69 16.11 -16.86 -7.67
C ARG A 69 16.00 -15.47 -7.03
N PRO A 70 15.73 -15.38 -5.72
CA PRO A 70 15.72 -14.12 -4.98
C PRO A 70 17.05 -13.39 -5.12
N ASN A 71 17.07 -12.27 -5.83
CA ASN A 71 18.26 -11.43 -5.98
C ASN A 71 17.95 -9.99 -6.43
N TYR A 72 16.69 -9.69 -6.76
CA TYR A 72 16.27 -8.35 -7.19
C TYR A 72 15.74 -7.56 -6.00
N SER A 73 15.82 -6.24 -6.05
CA SER A 73 15.24 -5.40 -5.00
C SER A 73 13.71 -5.48 -5.03
N SER A 74 13.13 -5.46 -6.23
CA SER A 74 11.72 -5.73 -6.50
C SER A 74 11.49 -6.34 -7.89
N ILE A 75 10.36 -7.02 -8.08
CA ILE A 75 9.87 -7.50 -9.39
C ILE A 75 8.39 -7.12 -9.49
N PHE A 76 8.01 -6.45 -10.57
CA PHE A 76 6.61 -6.13 -10.85
C PHE A 76 5.88 -7.31 -11.50
N PRO A 77 4.54 -7.38 -11.37
CA PRO A 77 3.73 -8.40 -12.03
C PRO A 77 4.01 -8.54 -13.53
N PHE A 78 3.86 -9.75 -14.07
CA PHE A 78 4.06 -9.95 -15.50
C PHE A 78 2.90 -9.32 -16.26
N THR A 79 3.21 -8.43 -17.19
CA THR A 79 2.26 -7.93 -18.18
C THR A 79 2.74 -8.33 -19.56
N GLU A 80 1.82 -8.84 -20.38
CA GLU A 80 2.13 -9.37 -21.70
C GLU A 80 3.27 -10.42 -21.69
N GLY A 81 3.51 -11.15 -20.60
CA GLY A 81 4.60 -12.14 -20.47
C GLY A 81 5.99 -11.57 -20.14
N ARG A 82 6.06 -10.31 -19.68
CA ARG A 82 7.30 -9.64 -19.26
C ARG A 82 7.13 -9.07 -17.86
N ALA A 83 8.17 -9.18 -17.04
CA ALA A 83 8.24 -8.53 -15.74
C ALA A 83 9.35 -7.47 -15.75
N ILE A 84 9.14 -6.40 -15.01
CA ILE A 84 10.17 -5.39 -14.75
C ILE A 84 10.81 -5.72 -13.41
N ALA A 85 12.13 -5.88 -13.39
CA ALA A 85 12.88 -6.20 -12.18
C ALA A 85 13.86 -5.08 -11.86
N MET A 86 13.79 -4.57 -10.63
CA MET A 86 14.71 -3.57 -10.12
C MET A 86 15.98 -4.23 -9.56
N LEU A 87 17.13 -3.68 -9.90
CA LEU A 87 18.43 -4.14 -9.43
C LEU A 87 18.71 -3.59 -8.02
N ASN A 88 19.68 -4.18 -7.30
CA ASN A 88 20.03 -3.71 -5.95
C ASN A 88 20.90 -2.44 -5.99
N GLU A 89 21.73 -2.33 -7.03
CA GLU A 89 22.62 -1.21 -7.35
C GLU A 89 21.90 -0.02 -8.03
N GLY A 90 20.59 -0.15 -8.28
CA GLY A 90 19.77 0.84 -8.97
C GLY A 90 19.53 0.51 -10.45
N GLY A 91 18.43 1.05 -10.98
CA GLY A 91 17.96 0.77 -12.34
C GLY A 91 17.12 -0.51 -12.44
N SER A 92 16.58 -0.75 -13.62
CA SER A 92 15.60 -1.79 -13.93
C SER A 92 15.95 -2.52 -15.23
N VAL A 93 15.58 -3.80 -15.30
CA VAL A 93 15.71 -4.66 -16.48
C VAL A 93 14.40 -5.36 -16.79
N VAL A 94 14.25 -5.83 -18.03
CA VAL A 94 13.08 -6.64 -18.43
C VAL A 94 13.43 -8.13 -18.33
N LEU A 95 12.58 -8.90 -17.66
CA LEU A 95 12.64 -10.36 -17.58
C LEU A 95 11.52 -11.00 -18.41
N ASN A 96 11.81 -12.08 -19.11
CA ASN A 96 10.76 -12.98 -19.59
C ASN A 96 10.32 -13.98 -18.50
N GLU A 97 9.27 -14.76 -18.78
CA GLU A 97 8.72 -15.76 -17.84
C GLU A 97 9.68 -16.90 -17.47
N LYS A 98 10.80 -17.06 -18.21
CA LYS A 98 11.87 -18.02 -17.90
C LYS A 98 13.01 -17.40 -17.09
N GLY A 99 12.88 -16.13 -16.70
CA GLY A 99 13.90 -15.39 -15.96
C GLY A 99 15.08 -14.89 -16.80
N LYS A 100 15.00 -14.92 -18.13
CA LYS A 100 16.03 -14.34 -18.99
C LYS A 100 15.88 -12.83 -19.01
N VAL A 101 16.96 -12.12 -18.71
CA VAL A 101 17.09 -10.67 -18.95
C VAL A 101 17.06 -10.40 -20.45
N LEU A 102 16.13 -9.55 -20.88
CA LEU A 102 15.90 -9.19 -22.28
C LEU A 102 16.58 -7.90 -22.69
N THR A 103 16.72 -6.94 -21.77
CA THR A 103 17.38 -5.66 -22.05
C THR A 103 18.90 -5.81 -22.13
N GLN A 104 19.54 -5.03 -23.00
CA GLN A 104 21.00 -5.04 -23.17
C GLN A 104 21.75 -4.29 -22.05
N LYS A 105 21.05 -3.39 -21.35
CA LYS A 105 21.53 -2.63 -20.20
C LYS A 105 20.40 -2.41 -19.19
N ALA A 106 20.73 -1.87 -18.01
CA ALA A 106 19.76 -1.36 -17.06
C ALA A 106 19.30 0.06 -17.45
N TYR A 107 18.05 0.40 -17.14
CA TYR A 107 17.47 1.72 -17.33
C TYR A 107 17.00 2.30 -15.99
N SER A 108 16.98 3.62 -15.82
CA SER A 108 16.53 4.24 -14.56
C SER A 108 15.07 3.91 -14.24
N PHE A 109 14.25 3.76 -15.29
CA PHE A 109 12.84 3.39 -15.17
C PHE A 109 12.39 2.62 -16.42
N ILE A 110 11.52 1.64 -16.22
CA ILE A 110 10.77 0.93 -17.27
C ILE A 110 9.33 0.76 -16.78
N SER A 111 8.33 1.18 -17.55
CA SER A 111 6.92 0.92 -17.24
C SER A 111 6.54 -0.54 -17.52
N PRO A 112 5.49 -1.09 -16.89
CA PRO A 112 4.93 -2.36 -17.30
C PRO A 112 4.57 -2.36 -18.79
N TYR A 113 4.69 -3.52 -19.44
CA TYR A 113 4.33 -3.65 -20.84
C TYR A 113 2.83 -3.46 -21.05
N GLN A 114 2.47 -2.60 -21.99
CA GLN A 114 1.11 -2.36 -22.44
C GLN A 114 1.13 -2.07 -23.95
N GLY A 115 0.24 -2.71 -24.72
CA GLY A 115 0.15 -2.49 -26.15
C GLY A 115 1.40 -2.95 -26.92
N GLY A 116 2.11 -3.97 -26.40
CA GLY A 116 3.33 -4.51 -27.00
C GLY A 116 4.58 -3.63 -26.81
N ARG A 117 4.54 -2.64 -25.91
CA ARG A 117 5.65 -1.73 -25.62
C ARG A 117 5.76 -1.45 -24.12
N ALA A 118 6.94 -1.05 -23.70
CA ALA A 118 7.18 -0.47 -22.37
C ALA A 118 7.86 0.88 -22.53
N VAL A 119 7.42 1.89 -21.78
CA VAL A 119 8.11 3.17 -21.70
C VAL A 119 9.40 2.97 -20.93
N PHE A 120 10.53 3.53 -21.39
CA PHE A 120 11.77 3.54 -20.63
C PHE A 120 12.34 4.95 -20.54
N GLN A 121 13.09 5.21 -19.46
CA GLN A 121 13.86 6.44 -19.27
C GLN A 121 15.34 6.19 -19.53
N ASP A 122 15.98 7.13 -20.24
CA ASP A 122 17.42 7.18 -20.46
C ASP A 122 17.92 8.56 -20.00
N SER A 123 18.84 8.56 -19.04
CA SER A 123 19.51 9.78 -18.61
C SER A 123 20.58 10.15 -19.65
N LYS A 124 20.51 11.38 -20.17
CA LYS A 124 21.54 11.95 -21.04
C LYS A 124 22.49 12.84 -20.24
N ASP A 125 23.64 13.14 -20.83
CA ASP A 125 24.60 14.09 -20.27
C ASP A 125 23.91 15.42 -19.90
N GLY A 126 24.24 15.96 -18.72
CA GLY A 126 23.61 17.17 -18.17
C GLY A 126 22.32 16.93 -17.37
N GLY A 127 22.03 15.69 -16.96
CA GLY A 127 20.93 15.36 -16.05
C GLY A 127 19.54 15.35 -16.70
N ARG A 128 19.46 15.51 -18.02
CA ARG A 128 18.19 15.48 -18.75
C ARG A 128 17.71 14.03 -18.91
N THR A 129 16.51 13.75 -18.43
CA THR A 129 15.84 12.46 -18.63
C THR A 129 14.98 12.51 -19.90
N LEU A 130 15.16 11.53 -20.78
CA LEU A 130 14.35 11.38 -21.99
C LEU A 130 13.66 10.02 -22.01
N TYR A 131 12.50 9.98 -22.65
CA TYR A 131 11.65 8.80 -22.72
C TYR A 131 11.65 8.20 -24.12
N GLY A 132 11.65 6.87 -24.18
CA GLY A 132 11.51 6.07 -25.39
C GLY A 132 10.65 4.83 -25.13
N TYR A 133 10.62 3.90 -26.09
CA TYR A 133 9.87 2.65 -25.99
C TYR A 133 10.72 1.42 -26.27
N LEU A 134 10.59 0.40 -25.42
CA LEU A 134 11.13 -0.94 -25.64
C LEU A 134 10.12 -1.81 -26.38
N ASP A 135 10.60 -2.71 -27.24
CA ASP A 135 9.81 -3.82 -27.77
C ASP A 135 9.68 -4.97 -26.76
N LEU A 136 8.90 -5.97 -27.13
CA LEU A 136 8.65 -7.18 -26.35
C LEU A 136 9.87 -8.08 -26.11
N ASN A 137 10.97 -7.83 -26.82
CA ASN A 137 12.26 -8.51 -26.70
C ASN A 137 13.28 -7.66 -25.91
N GLY A 138 12.85 -6.53 -25.33
CA GLY A 138 13.70 -5.63 -24.55
C GLY A 138 14.63 -4.74 -25.39
N ASN A 139 14.45 -4.69 -26.72
CA ASN A 139 15.22 -3.80 -27.59
C ASN A 139 14.55 -2.43 -27.69
N VAL A 140 15.34 -1.38 -27.94
CA VAL A 140 14.80 -0.03 -28.19
C VAL A 140 14.06 -0.02 -29.52
N ALA A 141 12.73 0.12 -29.46
CA ALA A 141 11.86 0.26 -30.63
C ALA A 141 11.75 1.72 -31.07
N ILE A 142 11.66 2.63 -30.09
CA ILE A 142 11.60 4.07 -30.31
C ILE A 142 12.66 4.71 -29.40
N PRO A 143 13.68 5.39 -29.97
CA PRO A 143 14.76 5.99 -29.18
C PRO A 143 14.27 6.98 -28.13
N ALA A 144 15.01 7.09 -27.03
CA ALA A 144 14.73 8.07 -25.98
C ALA A 144 15.01 9.50 -26.46
N GLN A 145 13.96 10.23 -26.83
CA GLN A 145 14.03 11.58 -27.38
C GLN A 145 12.90 12.51 -26.93
N TYR A 146 11.95 12.00 -26.13
CA TYR A 146 10.77 12.76 -25.69
C TYR A 146 10.92 13.23 -24.25
N GLN A 147 10.33 14.39 -23.92
CA GLN A 147 10.28 14.89 -22.53
C GLN A 147 9.38 14.03 -21.63
N TYR A 148 8.35 13.41 -22.22
CA TYR A 148 7.45 12.49 -21.55
C TYR A 148 6.82 11.53 -22.57
N ALA A 149 6.42 10.34 -22.12
CA ALA A 149 5.82 9.31 -22.95
C ALA A 149 4.69 8.60 -22.18
N PHE A 150 3.49 8.53 -22.78
CA PHE A 150 2.38 7.76 -22.24
C PHE A 150 2.45 6.31 -22.72
N ASP A 151 1.79 5.40 -22.00
CA ASP A 151 1.71 3.99 -22.40
C ASP A 151 1.04 3.83 -23.78
N MET A 152 1.48 2.80 -24.51
CA MET A 152 0.98 2.49 -25.84
C MET A 152 -0.46 1.95 -25.73
N SER A 153 -1.37 2.49 -26.54
CA SER A 153 -2.77 2.11 -26.58
C SER A 153 -3.22 1.96 -28.03
N SER A 154 -3.81 0.81 -28.38
CA SER A 154 -4.27 0.51 -29.74
C SER A 154 -3.19 0.74 -30.82
N GLY A 155 -1.94 0.41 -30.50
CA GLY A 155 -0.79 0.58 -31.41
C GLY A 155 -0.34 2.02 -31.64
N LYS A 156 -0.80 2.96 -30.80
CA LYS A 156 -0.41 4.38 -30.86
C LYS A 156 0.01 4.88 -29.49
N ALA A 157 0.88 5.88 -29.46
CA ALA A 157 1.34 6.48 -28.22
C ALA A 157 1.38 8.00 -28.32
N LEU A 158 0.91 8.66 -27.27
CA LEU A 158 1.08 10.10 -27.09
C LEU A 158 2.43 10.35 -26.41
N VAL A 159 3.19 11.30 -26.93
CA VAL A 159 4.47 11.74 -26.36
C VAL A 159 4.50 13.26 -26.26
N GLN A 160 5.19 13.78 -25.25
CA GLN A 160 5.52 15.19 -25.13
C GLN A 160 6.88 15.42 -25.80
N VAL A 161 6.88 16.17 -26.90
CA VAL A 161 8.09 16.48 -27.67
C VAL A 161 8.88 17.61 -27.01
N LYS A 162 8.16 18.65 -26.61
CA LYS A 162 8.67 19.80 -25.84
C LYS A 162 7.49 20.47 -25.13
N ASP A 163 7.78 21.51 -24.37
CA ASP A 163 6.77 22.34 -23.72
C ASP A 163 5.69 22.76 -24.73
N SER A 164 4.43 22.54 -24.34
CA SER A 164 3.25 22.84 -25.16
C SER A 164 3.17 22.12 -26.51
N LEU A 165 3.91 21.04 -26.72
CA LEU A 165 3.88 20.29 -27.97
C LEU A 165 3.88 18.77 -27.73
N TYR A 166 2.73 18.17 -28.01
CA TYR A 166 2.57 16.72 -28.03
C TYR A 166 2.57 16.18 -29.47
N ALA A 167 2.87 14.89 -29.59
CA ALA A 167 2.75 14.15 -30.84
C ALA A 167 2.11 12.78 -30.60
N LEU A 168 1.27 12.34 -31.53
CA LEU A 168 0.80 10.97 -31.61
C LEU A 168 1.69 10.20 -32.58
N LEU A 169 2.17 9.06 -32.13
CA LEU A 169 3.02 8.16 -32.90
C LEU A 169 2.31 6.82 -33.11
N ASN A 170 2.65 6.10 -34.18
CA ASN A 170 2.31 4.68 -34.29
C ASN A 170 3.33 3.81 -33.51
N SER A 171 3.13 2.49 -33.52
CA SER A 171 3.97 1.52 -32.81
C SER A 171 5.43 1.44 -33.30
N THR A 172 5.74 1.97 -34.48
CA THR A 172 7.10 2.07 -35.03
C THR A 172 7.76 3.42 -34.76
N GLY A 173 7.08 4.35 -34.10
CA GLY A 173 7.57 5.70 -33.84
C GLY A 173 7.36 6.69 -34.98
N THR A 174 6.63 6.31 -36.03
CA THR A 174 6.24 7.22 -37.11
C THR A 174 5.27 8.26 -36.56
N LEU A 175 5.55 9.54 -36.83
CA LEU A 175 4.67 10.65 -36.49
C LEU A 175 3.35 10.55 -37.24
N LEU A 176 2.24 10.56 -36.51
CA LEU A 176 0.88 10.61 -37.06
C LEU A 176 0.31 12.02 -36.99
N GLN A 177 0.43 12.69 -35.84
CA GLN A 177 -0.17 14.01 -35.60
C GLN A 177 0.61 14.81 -34.55
N ARG A 178 0.57 16.15 -34.65
CA ARG A 178 1.09 17.08 -33.62
C ARG A 178 -0.05 17.87 -32.99
N TYR A 179 0.10 18.19 -31.71
CA TYR A 179 -0.89 18.94 -30.92
C TYR A 179 -0.21 20.08 -30.16
N PRO A 180 -0.55 21.35 -30.45
CA PRO A 180 0.04 22.52 -29.80
C PRO A 180 -0.74 22.88 -28.51
N TYR A 181 -0.66 22.01 -27.50
CA TYR A 181 -1.36 22.16 -26.22
C TYR A 181 -0.40 22.02 -25.04
N GLU A 182 -0.61 22.80 -23.97
CA GLU A 182 0.18 22.70 -22.73
C GLU A 182 -0.09 21.42 -21.96
N GLN A 183 -1.31 20.89 -22.01
CA GLN A 183 -1.67 19.67 -21.30
C GLN A 183 -2.50 18.74 -22.18
N MET A 184 -2.10 17.47 -22.21
CA MET A 184 -2.88 16.38 -22.78
C MET A 184 -2.76 15.13 -21.90
N ASN A 185 -3.78 14.28 -21.90
CA ASN A 185 -3.71 12.95 -21.29
C ASN A 185 -3.67 11.87 -22.38
N GLY A 186 -3.24 10.66 -22.01
CA GLY A 186 -3.04 9.54 -22.94
C GLY A 186 -4.26 9.19 -23.80
N LEU A 187 -4.00 8.61 -24.97
CA LEU A 187 -5.02 8.21 -25.95
C LEU A 187 -5.90 7.09 -25.38
N SER A 188 -7.22 7.34 -25.33
CA SER A 188 -8.19 6.31 -24.98
C SER A 188 -9.38 6.35 -25.94
N GLU A 189 -9.68 5.19 -26.55
CA GLU A 189 -10.79 5.00 -27.48
C GLU A 189 -10.91 6.04 -28.61
N GLY A 190 -9.77 6.49 -29.13
CA GLY A 190 -9.69 7.46 -30.23
C GLY A 190 -9.79 8.94 -29.83
N LEU A 191 -9.88 9.24 -28.53
CA LEU A 191 -10.00 10.61 -28.01
C LEU A 191 -8.88 10.93 -27.01
N LEU A 192 -8.53 12.22 -26.96
CA LEU A 192 -7.51 12.79 -26.10
C LEU A 192 -8.10 13.99 -25.38
N SER A 193 -8.11 13.99 -24.05
CA SER A 193 -8.45 15.20 -23.31
C SER A 193 -7.30 16.20 -23.41
N PHE A 194 -7.60 17.47 -23.60
CA PHE A 194 -6.59 18.52 -23.73
C PHE A 194 -6.99 19.78 -22.96
N LYS A 195 -5.99 20.59 -22.58
CA LYS A 195 -6.14 22.00 -22.24
C LYS A 195 -5.16 22.82 -23.08
N LYS A 196 -5.61 23.97 -23.57
CA LYS A 196 -4.74 24.88 -24.32
C LYS A 196 -3.63 25.43 -23.42
N THR A 197 -4.01 25.91 -22.23
CA THR A 197 -3.11 26.25 -21.13
C THR A 197 -3.52 25.57 -19.82
N TYR A 198 -2.65 25.54 -18.81
CA TYR A 198 -3.00 24.96 -17.50
C TYR A 198 -4.22 25.61 -16.83
N GLN A 199 -4.49 26.88 -17.11
CA GLN A 199 -5.62 27.66 -16.57
C GLN A 199 -6.91 27.48 -17.37
N ASP A 200 -6.81 26.92 -18.59
CA ASP A 200 -7.97 26.72 -19.44
C ASP A 200 -8.84 25.55 -18.98
N LYS A 201 -10.05 25.53 -19.52
CA LYS A 201 -10.92 24.38 -19.39
C LYS A 201 -10.44 23.23 -20.28
N ALA A 202 -10.74 22.01 -19.85
CA ALA A 202 -10.51 20.80 -20.59
C ALA A 202 -11.61 20.56 -21.64
N GLY A 203 -11.20 20.06 -22.81
CA GLY A 203 -12.04 19.52 -23.87
C GLY A 203 -11.46 18.20 -24.40
N TYR A 204 -11.97 17.72 -25.53
CA TYR A 204 -11.47 16.51 -26.20
C TYR A 204 -11.21 16.76 -27.68
N VAL A 205 -10.07 16.25 -28.16
CA VAL A 205 -9.76 16.14 -29.59
C VAL A 205 -9.76 14.68 -30.03
N ASP A 206 -9.99 14.46 -31.32
CA ASP A 206 -9.71 13.18 -31.97
C ASP A 206 -8.21 13.03 -32.29
N GLU A 207 -7.84 11.87 -32.86
CA GLU A 207 -6.46 11.57 -33.27
C GLU A 207 -5.94 12.44 -34.42
N SER A 208 -6.81 13.16 -35.15
CA SER A 208 -6.43 14.12 -36.18
C SER A 208 -6.29 15.55 -35.63
N GLY A 209 -6.62 15.76 -34.35
CA GLY A 209 -6.59 17.07 -33.70
C GLY A 209 -7.87 17.89 -33.86
N ASN A 210 -8.94 17.31 -34.39
CA ASN A 210 -10.23 17.99 -34.46
C ASN A 210 -10.86 18.03 -33.07
N VAL A 211 -11.36 19.21 -32.67
CA VAL A 211 -12.06 19.37 -31.40
C VAL A 211 -13.44 18.71 -31.49
N ILE A 212 -13.60 17.57 -30.80
CA ILE A 212 -14.87 16.84 -30.71
C ILE A 212 -15.75 17.42 -29.60
N ILE A 213 -15.14 17.74 -28.46
CA ILE A 213 -15.82 18.38 -27.33
C ILE A 213 -15.07 19.65 -26.97
N LYS A 214 -15.75 20.79 -27.10
CA LYS A 214 -15.16 22.10 -26.82
C LYS A 214 -14.73 22.21 -25.34
N PRO A 215 -13.64 22.94 -25.04
CA PRO A 215 -13.22 23.23 -23.67
C PRO A 215 -14.35 23.77 -22.80
N GLN A 216 -14.76 23.01 -21.79
CA GLN A 216 -15.85 23.42 -20.89
C GLN A 216 -15.78 22.83 -19.47
N PHE A 217 -14.89 21.86 -19.23
CA PHE A 217 -14.75 21.18 -17.95
C PHE A 217 -13.53 21.71 -17.19
N GLY A 218 -13.57 21.80 -15.86
CA GLY A 218 -12.37 22.08 -15.06
C GLY A 218 -11.35 20.92 -15.16
N MET A 219 -11.87 19.69 -15.22
CA MET A 219 -11.11 18.45 -15.41
C MET A 219 -11.91 17.48 -16.27
N ALA A 220 -11.21 16.68 -17.09
CA ALA A 220 -11.82 15.69 -17.97
C ALA A 220 -10.93 14.43 -18.02
N LEU A 221 -11.46 13.29 -17.56
CA LEU A 221 -10.74 12.01 -17.52
C LEU A 221 -10.76 11.30 -18.88
N PRO A 222 -9.84 10.35 -19.15
CA PRO A 222 -9.90 9.54 -20.37
C PRO A 222 -11.22 8.78 -20.52
N PHE A 223 -11.64 8.56 -21.76
CA PHE A 223 -12.84 7.76 -22.05
C PHE A 223 -12.62 6.28 -21.70
N GLN A 224 -13.63 5.65 -21.12
CA GLN A 224 -13.69 4.22 -20.83
C GLN A 224 -15.11 3.69 -21.08
N GLY A 225 -15.22 2.63 -21.86
CA GLY A 225 -16.51 2.08 -22.27
C GLY A 225 -17.40 3.08 -23.01
N GLY A 226 -16.80 4.05 -23.72
CA GLY A 226 -17.53 5.13 -24.39
C GLY A 226 -18.03 6.27 -23.50
N ARG A 227 -17.61 6.35 -22.23
CA ARG A 227 -17.95 7.47 -21.33
C ARG A 227 -16.73 8.07 -20.67
N ALA A 228 -16.84 9.33 -20.26
CA ALA A 228 -15.81 10.00 -19.47
C ALA A 228 -16.41 10.70 -18.25
N VAL A 229 -15.67 10.66 -17.13
CA VAL A 229 -15.98 11.46 -15.94
C VAL A 229 -15.37 12.85 -16.14
N VAL A 230 -16.18 13.87 -15.89
CA VAL A 230 -15.79 15.27 -16.05
C VAL A 230 -16.17 16.07 -14.81
N ASN A 231 -15.36 17.05 -14.44
CA ASN A 231 -15.66 18.00 -13.37
C ASN A 231 -16.12 19.32 -13.98
N ALA A 232 -17.33 19.75 -13.65
CA ALA A 232 -17.87 21.05 -14.06
C ALA A 232 -17.50 22.19 -13.09
N SER A 233 -16.95 21.88 -11.92
CA SER A 233 -16.46 22.89 -10.97
C SER A 233 -15.05 23.35 -11.30
N ASN A 234 -14.71 24.54 -10.80
CA ASN A 234 -13.35 25.07 -10.74
C ASN A 234 -12.84 25.17 -9.28
N ASP A 235 -13.61 24.65 -8.30
CA ASP A 235 -13.29 24.68 -6.87
C ASP A 235 -13.17 23.27 -6.26
N TYR A 236 -12.86 23.21 -4.97
CA TYR A 236 -12.69 21.96 -4.22
C TYR A 236 -14.01 21.22 -3.93
N LYS A 237 -15.18 21.86 -4.09
CA LYS A 237 -16.47 21.23 -3.79
C LYS A 237 -16.79 20.12 -4.79
N ASN A 238 -16.17 20.18 -5.98
CA ASN A 238 -16.30 19.22 -7.08
C ASN A 238 -17.74 19.06 -7.60
N ARG A 239 -17.87 19.02 -8.92
CA ARG A 239 -19.16 18.77 -9.58
C ARG A 239 -18.95 17.79 -10.71
N PHE A 240 -18.72 16.54 -10.32
CA PHE A 240 -18.53 15.44 -11.24
C PHE A 240 -19.82 15.02 -11.90
N GLY A 241 -19.73 14.80 -13.20
CA GLY A 241 -20.74 14.19 -14.07
C GLY A 241 -20.10 13.17 -15.00
N LEU A 242 -20.94 12.46 -15.76
CA LEU A 242 -20.53 11.48 -16.75
C LEU A 242 -21.06 11.89 -18.12
N ILE A 243 -20.20 11.92 -19.13
CA ILE A 243 -20.55 12.32 -20.50
C ILE A 243 -20.38 11.16 -21.50
N ASP A 244 -21.13 11.23 -22.60
CA ASP A 244 -20.90 10.44 -23.81
C ASP A 244 -19.77 11.01 -24.69
N LYS A 245 -19.43 10.33 -25.79
CA LYS A 245 -18.40 10.79 -26.75
C LYS A 245 -18.76 12.06 -27.52
N SER A 246 -20.00 12.51 -27.48
CA SER A 246 -20.47 13.78 -28.05
C SER A 246 -20.41 14.92 -27.04
N GLY A 247 -20.10 14.63 -25.77
CA GLY A 247 -20.04 15.61 -24.69
C GLY A 247 -21.38 15.85 -23.98
N ASN A 248 -22.42 15.08 -24.29
CA ASN A 248 -23.70 15.18 -23.59
C ASN A 248 -23.60 14.49 -22.23
N TYR A 249 -24.20 15.08 -21.20
CA TYR A 249 -24.28 14.45 -19.90
C TYR A 249 -25.24 13.26 -19.91
N ILE A 250 -24.70 12.08 -19.61
CA ILE A 250 -25.46 10.90 -19.21
C ILE A 250 -25.84 11.05 -17.73
N ILE A 251 -24.87 11.47 -16.90
CA ILE A 251 -25.07 11.79 -15.48
C ILE A 251 -24.73 13.26 -15.28
N PRO A 252 -25.69 14.12 -14.86
CA PRO A 252 -25.43 15.54 -14.65
C PRO A 252 -24.35 15.84 -13.59
N PRO A 253 -23.62 16.95 -13.70
CA PRO A 253 -22.50 17.29 -12.82
C PRO A 253 -22.97 17.85 -11.47
N ARG A 254 -23.37 16.95 -10.56
CA ARG A 254 -23.99 17.26 -9.26
C ARG A 254 -23.39 16.47 -8.10
N TYR A 255 -22.32 15.71 -8.33
CA TYR A 255 -21.72 14.80 -7.37
C TYR A 255 -20.32 15.27 -7.01
N ASN A 256 -19.90 15.07 -5.76
CA ASN A 256 -18.53 15.40 -5.34
C ASN A 256 -17.53 14.29 -5.69
N ASP A 257 -18.02 13.11 -6.11
CA ASP A 257 -17.20 12.00 -6.61
C ASP A 257 -17.99 11.13 -7.61
N ILE A 258 -17.32 10.58 -8.63
CA ILE A 258 -17.84 9.56 -9.54
C ILE A 258 -16.71 8.61 -9.93
N ASN A 259 -16.90 7.32 -9.66
CA ASN A 259 -15.98 6.25 -10.06
C ASN A 259 -16.64 5.33 -11.10
N GLN A 260 -16.02 5.17 -12.27
CA GLN A 260 -16.46 4.16 -13.26
C GLN A 260 -16.01 2.77 -12.81
N LEU A 261 -16.96 1.88 -12.56
CA LEU A 261 -16.71 0.58 -11.93
C LEU A 261 -16.54 -0.57 -12.93
N GLY A 262 -16.69 -0.30 -14.23
CA GLY A 262 -16.86 -1.34 -15.25
C GLY A 262 -18.27 -1.93 -15.27
N GLY A 263 -18.55 -2.86 -16.19
CA GLY A 263 -19.86 -3.53 -16.29
C GLY A 263 -21.04 -2.58 -16.53
N ASN A 264 -20.81 -1.42 -17.18
CA ASN A 264 -21.78 -0.33 -17.34
C ASN A 264 -22.29 0.26 -16.01
N ARG A 265 -21.45 0.30 -14.97
CA ARG A 265 -21.78 0.88 -13.67
C ARG A 265 -20.81 1.97 -13.24
N ALA A 266 -21.34 2.90 -12.47
CA ALA A 266 -20.57 3.90 -11.74
C ALA A 266 -21.04 3.95 -10.28
N ALA A 267 -20.11 4.24 -9.37
CA ALA A 267 -20.44 4.74 -8.04
C ALA A 267 -20.51 6.27 -8.14
N ILE A 268 -21.62 6.85 -7.71
CA ILE A 268 -21.79 8.30 -7.62
C ILE A 268 -21.83 8.70 -6.14
N GLY A 269 -21.02 9.68 -5.75
CA GLY A 269 -20.81 10.10 -4.38
C GLY A 269 -21.60 11.35 -4.01
N ARG A 270 -22.07 11.40 -2.76
CA ARG A 270 -22.49 12.62 -2.07
C ARG A 270 -21.67 12.80 -0.81
N ALA A 271 -21.12 14.00 -0.63
CA ALA A 271 -20.34 14.34 0.54
C ALA A 271 -21.16 14.11 1.81
N ILE A 272 -20.52 13.52 2.83
CA ILE A 272 -21.12 13.34 4.16
C ILE A 272 -21.37 14.70 4.80
N ASN A 273 -20.41 15.62 4.66
CA ASN A 273 -20.53 17.03 5.02
C ASN A 273 -20.28 17.90 3.77
N LEU A 274 -21.25 18.72 3.37
CA LEU A 274 -21.14 19.56 2.17
C LEU A 274 -20.11 20.70 2.30
N GLU A 275 -19.85 21.17 3.52
CA GLU A 275 -18.81 22.19 3.76
C GLU A 275 -17.42 21.56 3.95
N GLU A 276 -17.37 20.25 4.22
CA GLU A 276 -16.13 19.49 4.42
C GLU A 276 -16.14 18.19 3.58
N PRO A 277 -16.15 18.29 2.23
CA PRO A 277 -16.31 17.13 1.35
C PRO A 277 -15.16 16.11 1.47
N PHE A 278 -14.03 16.51 2.06
CA PHE A 278 -12.87 15.66 2.33
C PHE A 278 -13.09 14.67 3.49
N VAL A 279 -14.15 14.84 4.30
CA VAL A 279 -14.54 13.85 5.34
C VAL A 279 -14.96 12.52 4.70
N GLY A 280 -15.46 12.56 3.47
CA GLY A 280 -15.83 11.37 2.69
C GLY A 280 -17.21 11.50 2.05
N SER A 281 -17.61 10.41 1.39
CA SER A 281 -18.86 10.35 0.63
C SER A 281 -19.67 9.10 0.96
N THR A 282 -20.98 9.20 0.80
CA THR A 282 -21.86 8.04 0.64
C THR A 282 -22.12 7.83 -0.84
N TYR A 283 -22.24 6.56 -1.26
CA TYR A 283 -22.30 6.19 -2.66
C TYR A 283 -23.61 5.50 -3.02
N ALA A 284 -24.11 5.83 -4.20
CA ALA A 284 -25.15 5.09 -4.92
C ALA A 284 -24.57 4.45 -6.19
N ILE A 285 -25.23 3.40 -6.70
CA ILE A 285 -24.88 2.78 -7.97
C ILE A 285 -25.71 3.41 -9.09
N ALA A 286 -25.06 3.83 -10.16
CA ALA A 286 -25.71 4.34 -11.36
C ALA A 286 -25.41 3.47 -12.58
N ASP A 287 -26.36 3.38 -13.50
CA ASP A 287 -26.18 2.81 -14.82
C ASP A 287 -25.55 3.85 -15.76
N THR A 288 -24.38 3.51 -16.34
CA THR A 288 -23.62 4.47 -17.15
C THR A 288 -24.09 4.55 -18.59
N VAL A 289 -25.12 3.80 -18.98
CA VAL A 289 -25.75 3.87 -20.31
C VAL A 289 -26.91 4.86 -20.28
N SER A 290 -27.82 4.68 -19.33
CA SER A 290 -29.07 5.44 -19.17
C SER A 290 -28.94 6.65 -18.24
N GLY A 291 -27.93 6.67 -17.36
CA GLY A 291 -27.80 7.66 -16.29
C GLY A 291 -28.72 7.40 -15.10
N GLN A 292 -29.48 6.29 -15.10
CA GLN A 292 -30.39 5.95 -14.01
C GLN A 292 -29.61 5.64 -12.72
N ILE A 293 -30.00 6.30 -11.62
CA ILE A 293 -29.56 5.94 -10.27
C ILE A 293 -30.34 4.71 -9.82
N MET A 294 -29.64 3.63 -9.54
CA MET A 294 -30.21 2.30 -9.29
C MET A 294 -30.44 2.01 -7.79
N THR A 295 -29.74 2.73 -6.91
CA THR A 295 -29.81 2.54 -5.46
C THR A 295 -29.82 3.87 -4.73
N ASP A 296 -30.24 3.86 -3.46
CA ASP A 296 -29.98 4.98 -2.57
C ASP A 296 -28.47 5.16 -2.28
N PHE A 297 -28.12 6.33 -1.75
CA PHE A 297 -26.77 6.65 -1.26
C PHE A 297 -26.54 6.00 0.09
N GLN A 298 -26.12 4.74 0.07
CA GLN A 298 -26.08 3.89 1.27
C GLN A 298 -24.77 3.11 1.45
N TYR A 299 -23.83 3.22 0.49
CA TYR A 299 -22.56 2.51 0.55
C TYR A 299 -21.46 3.48 0.98
N ASP A 300 -20.62 3.08 1.92
CA ASP A 300 -19.45 3.86 2.34
C ASP A 300 -18.28 3.68 1.37
N SER A 301 -18.21 2.53 0.68
CA SER A 301 -17.25 2.28 -0.38
C SER A 301 -17.80 1.31 -1.43
N VAL A 302 -17.35 1.45 -2.67
CA VAL A 302 -17.74 0.59 -3.79
C VAL A 302 -16.52 0.32 -4.67
N ASN A 303 -16.20 -0.96 -4.88
CA ASN A 303 -15.08 -1.39 -5.73
C ASN A 303 -15.52 -1.64 -7.17
N ASN A 304 -14.55 -1.79 -8.07
CA ASN A 304 -14.82 -2.16 -9.45
C ASN A 304 -15.54 -3.52 -9.54
N TYR A 305 -16.44 -3.66 -10.52
CA TYR A 305 -17.08 -4.92 -10.84
C TYR A 305 -16.04 -5.89 -11.43
N LYS A 306 -16.01 -7.11 -10.87
CA LYS A 306 -15.30 -8.25 -11.43
C LYS A 306 -16.34 -9.31 -11.81
N GLY A 307 -16.63 -9.39 -13.11
CA GLY A 307 -17.75 -10.22 -13.60
C GLY A 307 -19.10 -9.63 -13.20
N GLU A 308 -19.91 -10.39 -12.46
CA GLU A 308 -21.27 -10.00 -12.05
C GLU A 308 -21.33 -9.22 -10.74
N TYR A 309 -20.21 -9.18 -9.99
CA TYR A 309 -20.20 -8.69 -8.62
C TYR A 309 -19.22 -7.54 -8.40
N SER A 310 -19.57 -6.65 -7.48
CA SER A 310 -18.70 -5.63 -6.89
C SER A 310 -18.70 -5.80 -5.38
N SER A 311 -17.54 -5.61 -4.73
CA SER A 311 -17.43 -5.55 -3.28
C SER A 311 -17.77 -4.14 -2.78
N VAL A 312 -18.61 -4.05 -1.76
CA VAL A 312 -19.00 -2.79 -1.11
C VAL A 312 -18.84 -2.86 0.39
N THR A 313 -18.75 -1.71 1.03
CA THR A 313 -18.94 -1.56 2.48
C THR A 313 -20.23 -0.78 2.76
N ARG A 314 -20.98 -1.20 3.78
CA ARG A 314 -22.05 -0.42 4.41
C ARG A 314 -21.98 -0.57 5.92
N GLY A 315 -21.70 0.52 6.63
CA GLY A 315 -21.35 0.53 8.05
C GLY A 315 -20.10 -0.30 8.30
N LEU A 316 -20.17 -1.22 9.26
CA LEU A 316 -19.07 -2.14 9.60
C LEU A 316 -19.24 -3.50 8.91
N LYS A 317 -19.74 -3.54 7.67
CA LYS A 317 -19.94 -4.79 6.93
C LYS A 317 -19.48 -4.65 5.49
N SER A 318 -18.72 -5.65 5.04
CA SER A 318 -18.27 -5.80 3.66
C SER A 318 -19.00 -6.96 3.00
N PHE A 319 -19.53 -6.76 1.79
CA PHE A 319 -20.28 -7.79 1.05
C PHE A 319 -20.31 -7.52 -0.45
N PHE A 320 -20.85 -8.45 -1.22
CA PHE A 320 -20.99 -8.28 -2.67
C PHE A 320 -22.37 -7.73 -3.06
N ILE A 321 -22.38 -6.87 -4.07
CA ILE A 321 -23.59 -6.47 -4.82
C ILE A 321 -23.51 -6.98 -6.25
N ASN A 322 -24.65 -7.29 -6.83
CA ASN A 322 -24.77 -7.57 -8.27
C ASN A 322 -24.88 -6.27 -9.09
N LYS A 323 -24.90 -6.38 -10.42
CA LYS A 323 -25.07 -5.22 -11.32
C LYS A 323 -26.38 -4.44 -11.14
N SER A 324 -27.37 -4.90 -10.37
CA SER A 324 -28.52 -4.05 -10.01
C SER A 324 -28.26 -3.18 -8.78
N GLY A 325 -27.07 -3.28 -8.18
CA GLY A 325 -26.73 -2.62 -6.93
C GLY A 325 -27.34 -3.29 -5.70
N ARG A 326 -27.91 -4.48 -5.83
CA ARG A 326 -28.50 -5.26 -4.73
C ARG A 326 -27.51 -6.27 -4.20
N GLN A 327 -27.53 -6.50 -2.89
CA GLN A 327 -26.70 -7.51 -2.24
C GLN A 327 -26.88 -8.90 -2.90
N ALA A 328 -25.75 -9.56 -3.18
CA ALA A 328 -25.70 -10.96 -3.57
C ALA A 328 -25.93 -11.82 -2.31
N LYS A 329 -27.10 -12.46 -2.21
CA LYS A 329 -27.53 -13.21 -1.02
C LYS A 329 -26.88 -14.59 -0.91
N ASP A 330 -26.31 -15.08 -2.00
CA ASP A 330 -25.60 -16.34 -2.16
C ASP A 330 -24.10 -16.23 -1.82
N LEU A 331 -23.64 -15.04 -1.41
CA LEU A 331 -22.26 -14.76 -1.06
C LEU A 331 -22.18 -14.18 0.36
N PRO A 332 -21.03 -14.33 1.04
CA PRO A 332 -20.92 -13.96 2.44
C PRO A 332 -20.99 -12.45 2.68
N VAL A 333 -21.44 -12.12 3.89
CA VAL A 333 -21.29 -10.81 4.51
C VAL A 333 -20.22 -10.96 5.59
N ILE A 334 -19.17 -10.15 5.51
CA ILE A 334 -18.04 -10.18 6.43
C ILE A 334 -18.10 -8.94 7.32
N ASP A 335 -17.98 -9.13 8.64
CA ASP A 335 -17.93 -8.03 9.58
C ASP A 335 -16.57 -7.30 9.49
N GLY A 336 -16.63 -5.98 9.41
CA GLY A 336 -15.51 -5.07 9.19
C GLY A 336 -15.56 -4.34 7.85
N ILE A 337 -14.60 -3.43 7.67
CA ILE A 337 -14.48 -2.57 6.48
C ILE A 337 -13.34 -3.06 5.60
N GLY A 338 -13.59 -3.25 4.31
CA GLY A 338 -12.54 -3.63 3.38
C GLY A 338 -13.05 -4.09 2.02
N THR A 339 -12.29 -4.99 1.41
CA THR A 339 -12.54 -5.47 0.06
C THR A 339 -12.64 -6.99 0.01
N LEU A 340 -13.58 -7.47 -0.81
CA LEU A 340 -13.79 -8.87 -1.08
C LEU A 340 -13.51 -9.18 -2.56
N SER A 341 -12.92 -10.33 -2.85
CA SER A 341 -12.76 -10.87 -4.20
C SER A 341 -13.16 -12.34 -4.24
N ILE A 342 -13.78 -12.77 -5.35
CA ILE A 342 -14.06 -14.18 -5.62
C ILE A 342 -12.87 -14.76 -6.37
N GLU A 343 -12.25 -15.80 -5.81
CA GLU A 343 -11.06 -16.44 -6.34
C GLU A 343 -11.26 -17.95 -6.44
N GLY A 344 -11.87 -18.37 -7.55
CA GLY A 344 -12.26 -19.77 -7.72
C GLY A 344 -13.44 -20.12 -6.82
N GLN A 345 -13.23 -21.05 -5.88
CA GLN A 345 -14.24 -21.43 -4.89
C GLN A 345 -14.17 -20.62 -3.60
N LEU A 346 -13.13 -19.82 -3.41
CA LEU A 346 -12.94 -19.01 -2.22
C LEU A 346 -13.40 -17.57 -2.43
N VAL A 347 -13.83 -16.95 -1.34
CA VAL A 347 -13.94 -15.51 -1.18
C VAL A 347 -12.73 -15.06 -0.37
N ARG A 348 -11.84 -14.31 -1.01
CA ARG A 348 -10.76 -13.60 -0.32
C ARG A 348 -11.33 -12.33 0.29
N ALA A 349 -11.01 -12.11 1.55
CA ALA A 349 -11.38 -10.91 2.30
C ALA A 349 -10.12 -10.23 2.81
N PHE A 350 -9.91 -8.98 2.38
CA PHE A 350 -8.98 -8.06 3.03
C PHE A 350 -9.82 -7.04 3.79
N VAL A 351 -10.20 -7.42 5.02
CA VAL A 351 -11.15 -6.69 5.86
C VAL A 351 -10.46 -6.32 7.16
N ASP A 352 -10.59 -5.05 7.56
CA ASP A 352 -9.89 -4.47 8.71
C ASP A 352 -8.40 -4.80 8.73
N GLN A 353 -7.74 -4.64 7.58
CA GLN A 353 -6.30 -4.88 7.41
C GLN A 353 -5.84 -6.31 7.75
N ARG A 354 -6.76 -7.29 7.71
CA ARG A 354 -6.45 -8.71 7.89
C ARG A 354 -6.91 -9.50 6.68
N LEU A 355 -6.02 -10.37 6.19
CA LEU A 355 -6.32 -11.30 5.11
C LEU A 355 -6.99 -12.56 5.68
N SER A 356 -8.11 -12.94 5.09
CA SER A 356 -8.80 -14.20 5.37
C SER A 356 -9.46 -14.75 4.10
N TYR A 357 -9.80 -16.04 4.14
CA TYR A 357 -10.47 -16.76 3.07
C TYR A 357 -11.70 -17.47 3.62
N TYR A 358 -12.79 -17.38 2.88
CA TYR A 358 -14.06 -18.03 3.18
C TYR A 358 -14.49 -18.89 2.00
N ASP A 359 -15.31 -19.90 2.23
CA ASP A 359 -16.09 -20.49 1.14
C ASP A 359 -17.24 -19.55 0.73
N LYS A 360 -17.97 -19.90 -0.34
CA LYS A 360 -19.11 -19.09 -0.81
C LYS A 360 -20.30 -19.06 0.16
N ALA A 361 -20.40 -20.03 1.07
CA ALA A 361 -21.41 -20.03 2.13
C ALA A 361 -21.03 -19.13 3.31
N GLY A 362 -19.78 -18.65 3.37
CA GLY A 362 -19.26 -17.79 4.43
C GLY A 362 -18.58 -18.53 5.56
N ASN A 363 -18.28 -19.82 5.43
CA ASN A 363 -17.48 -20.53 6.41
C ASN A 363 -16.01 -20.13 6.26
N LEU A 364 -15.34 -19.84 7.38
CA LEU A 364 -13.92 -19.52 7.39
C LEU A 364 -13.10 -20.73 6.94
N VAL A 365 -12.31 -20.54 5.89
CA VAL A 365 -11.37 -21.53 5.34
C VAL A 365 -9.98 -21.29 5.91
N TYR A 366 -9.56 -20.02 5.98
CA TYR A 366 -8.27 -19.65 6.56
C TYR A 366 -8.25 -18.21 7.05
N ALA A 367 -7.61 -17.97 8.19
CA ALA A 367 -7.20 -16.65 8.64
C ALA A 367 -5.78 -16.74 9.22
N GLN A 368 -5.03 -15.64 9.14
CA GLN A 368 -3.75 -15.52 9.85
C GLN A 368 -3.96 -15.77 11.35
N ASN A 369 -2.99 -16.43 11.99
CA ASN A 369 -3.07 -16.72 13.42
C ASN A 369 -3.13 -15.44 14.27
N SER A 370 -4.09 -15.37 15.18
CA SER A 370 -4.21 -14.33 16.20
C SER A 370 -3.35 -14.61 17.44
N VAL A 371 -2.78 -15.81 17.56
CA VAL A 371 -1.89 -16.19 18.67
C VAL A 371 -0.50 -16.45 18.12
N ILE A 372 0.49 -15.70 18.61
CA ILE A 372 1.91 -15.82 18.27
C ILE A 372 2.61 -16.55 19.42
N PRO A 373 3.06 -17.80 19.23
CA PRO A 373 3.86 -18.49 20.23
C PRO A 373 5.21 -17.78 20.44
N VAL A 374 5.54 -17.48 21.70
CA VAL A 374 6.83 -16.88 22.08
C VAL A 374 7.80 -17.98 22.55
N ASN A 375 7.32 -18.86 23.42
CA ASN A 375 8.01 -20.10 23.79
C ASN A 375 6.98 -21.20 24.13
N SER A 376 7.41 -22.29 24.76
CA SER A 376 6.53 -23.41 25.12
C SER A 376 5.40 -23.05 26.08
N ASN A 377 5.53 -21.94 26.83
CA ASN A 377 4.55 -21.52 27.83
C ASN A 377 3.86 -20.20 27.48
N VAL A 378 4.61 -19.25 26.90
CA VAL A 378 4.17 -17.87 26.67
C VAL A 378 3.77 -17.66 25.21
N SER A 379 2.66 -16.97 24.99
CA SER A 379 2.20 -16.50 23.67
C SER A 379 1.67 -15.08 23.73
N ILE A 380 1.63 -14.40 22.58
CA ILE A 380 0.96 -13.12 22.39
C ILE A 380 -0.36 -13.36 21.68
N ARG A 381 -1.48 -12.97 22.28
CA ARG A 381 -2.80 -12.98 21.67
C ARG A 381 -3.12 -11.59 21.14
N GLU A 382 -3.50 -11.51 19.87
CA GLU A 382 -4.05 -10.31 19.26
C GLU A 382 -5.51 -10.13 19.69
N GLU A 383 -5.83 -8.93 20.13
CA GLU A 383 -7.18 -8.45 20.38
C GLU A 383 -7.52 -7.35 19.39
N LYS A 384 -8.80 -7.25 19.00
CA LYS A 384 -9.30 -6.25 18.06
C LYS A 384 -10.24 -5.27 18.75
N TYR A 385 -10.00 -3.97 18.55
CA TYR A 385 -10.88 -2.90 18.97
C TYR A 385 -11.32 -2.06 17.76
N ARG A 386 -12.60 -2.18 17.38
CA ARG A 386 -13.22 -1.40 16.30
C ARG A 386 -14.58 -0.88 16.77
N PRO A 387 -14.65 0.28 17.45
CA PRO A 387 -15.91 0.84 17.92
C PRO A 387 -16.74 1.44 16.78
N ASN A 388 -16.10 2.03 15.76
CA ASN A 388 -16.78 2.61 14.62
C ASN A 388 -15.92 2.48 13.35
N LYS A 389 -16.32 3.16 12.26
CA LYS A 389 -15.61 3.11 10.98
C LYS A 389 -14.24 3.80 11.02
N ASP A 390 -14.10 4.83 11.86
CA ASP A 390 -12.95 5.74 11.89
C ASP A 390 -11.83 5.23 12.82
N TYR A 391 -12.08 4.20 13.64
CA TYR A 391 -11.11 3.71 14.64
C TYR A 391 -10.91 2.19 14.56
N LEU A 392 -9.66 1.74 14.41
CA LEU A 392 -9.25 0.34 14.40
C LEU A 392 -7.94 0.15 15.16
N VAL A 393 -7.92 -0.72 16.16
CA VAL A 393 -6.67 -1.10 16.82
C VAL A 393 -6.60 -2.60 17.00
N TYR A 394 -5.50 -3.20 16.54
CA TYR A 394 -5.07 -4.51 17.00
C TYR A 394 -4.03 -4.34 18.09
N TYR A 395 -4.24 -4.97 19.25
CA TYR A 395 -3.34 -4.82 20.39
C TYR A 395 -2.96 -6.17 21.00
N PRO A 396 -1.74 -6.30 21.56
CA PRO A 396 -1.27 -7.54 22.10
C PRO A 396 -1.73 -7.77 23.55
N GLN A 397 -1.92 -9.05 23.89
CA GLN A 397 -2.10 -9.55 25.25
C GLN A 397 -1.18 -10.75 25.46
N ILE A 398 -0.32 -10.71 26.48
CA ILE A 398 0.50 -11.85 26.88
C ILE A 398 -0.37 -12.90 27.57
N GLN A 399 -0.12 -14.17 27.25
CA GLN A 399 -0.72 -15.32 27.89
C GLN A 399 0.37 -16.31 28.31
N GLY A 400 0.14 -16.99 29.43
CA GLY A 400 0.95 -18.15 29.84
C GLY A 400 2.21 -17.81 30.65
N MET A 401 2.35 -16.57 31.11
CA MET A 401 3.34 -16.22 32.13
C MET A 401 3.06 -16.97 33.43
N LYS A 402 4.14 -17.33 34.14
CA LYS A 402 4.08 -18.04 35.43
C LYS A 402 3.40 -17.21 36.52
N ASN A 403 3.68 -15.91 36.57
CA ASN A 403 3.04 -14.99 37.52
C ASN A 403 1.85 -14.30 36.86
N LYS A 404 0.62 -14.72 37.24
CA LYS A 404 -0.63 -14.21 36.66
C LYS A 404 -0.97 -12.78 37.03
N GLU A 405 -0.54 -12.33 38.21
CA GLU A 405 -0.70 -10.92 38.59
C GLU A 405 0.21 -10.02 37.76
N ALA A 406 1.45 -10.47 37.51
CA ALA A 406 2.36 -9.76 36.63
C ALA A 406 1.87 -9.76 35.16
N GLU A 407 1.33 -10.89 34.67
CA GLU A 407 0.69 -10.99 33.36
C GLU A 407 -0.43 -9.96 33.18
N LYS A 408 -1.30 -9.83 34.19
CA LYS A 408 -2.39 -8.86 34.19
C LYS A 408 -1.88 -7.43 34.11
N LYS A 409 -0.88 -7.06 34.91
CA LYS A 409 -0.28 -5.71 34.89
C LYS A 409 0.37 -5.38 33.56
N VAL A 410 1.11 -6.32 32.98
CA VAL A 410 1.70 -6.15 31.63
C VAL A 410 0.59 -5.92 30.61
N ASN A 411 -0.48 -6.70 30.66
CA ASN A 411 -1.61 -6.58 29.75
C ASN A 411 -2.40 -5.27 29.89
N GLU A 412 -2.51 -4.72 31.10
CA GLU A 412 -3.07 -3.39 31.35
C GLU A 412 -2.20 -2.29 30.71
N VAL A 413 -0.88 -2.39 30.83
CA VAL A 413 0.06 -1.47 30.17
C VAL A 413 -0.06 -1.57 28.65
N LEU A 414 -0.02 -2.77 28.08
CA LEU A 414 -0.15 -2.99 26.63
C LEU A 414 -1.46 -2.41 26.10
N ARG A 415 -2.59 -2.68 26.77
CA ARG A 415 -3.89 -2.13 26.36
C ARG A 415 -3.90 -0.59 26.41
N THR A 416 -3.29 0.00 27.43
CA THR A 416 -3.25 1.46 27.59
C THR A 416 -2.36 2.11 26.53
N GLN A 417 -1.16 1.56 26.32
CA GLN A 417 -0.20 2.10 25.35
C GLN A 417 -0.63 1.88 23.89
N SER A 418 -1.46 0.87 23.61
CA SER A 418 -2.13 0.70 22.31
C SER A 418 -3.26 1.70 22.04
N GLN A 419 -3.43 2.75 22.86
CA GLN A 419 -4.41 3.83 22.64
C GLN A 419 -5.87 3.36 22.64
N ILE A 420 -6.22 2.31 23.40
CA ILE A 420 -7.62 1.85 23.46
C ILE A 420 -8.48 2.81 24.29
N ILE A 421 -9.13 3.77 23.61
CA ILE A 421 -10.02 4.77 24.19
C ILE A 421 -11.52 4.47 23.94
N PRO A 422 -12.44 4.73 24.88
CA PRO A 422 -13.89 4.58 24.65
C PRO A 422 -14.41 5.54 23.57
N ILE A 423 -15.10 5.01 22.56
CA ILE A 423 -15.70 5.79 21.46
C ILE A 423 -17.14 5.32 21.24
N PRO A 424 -18.16 6.21 21.25
CA PRO A 424 -19.53 5.83 20.90
C PRO A 424 -19.65 5.32 19.46
N LEU A 425 -20.49 4.31 19.24
CA LEU A 425 -20.65 3.64 17.94
C LEU A 425 -21.09 4.58 16.81
N ASP A 426 -21.90 5.60 17.14
CA ASP A 426 -22.52 6.56 16.24
C ASP A 426 -21.74 7.89 16.13
N LYS A 427 -20.65 8.04 16.88
CA LYS A 427 -19.83 9.25 16.82
C LYS A 427 -19.00 9.26 15.54
N GLN A 428 -19.24 10.25 14.69
CA GLN A 428 -18.33 10.63 13.61
C GLN A 428 -17.10 11.31 14.21
N LEU A 429 -15.91 10.78 13.94
CA LEU A 429 -14.66 11.44 14.30
C LEU A 429 -14.28 12.46 13.22
N ASP A 430 -13.34 13.34 13.54
CA ASP A 430 -12.68 14.27 12.63
C ASP A 430 -11.32 13.72 12.13
N TYR A 431 -11.02 12.45 12.44
CA TYR A 431 -9.82 11.73 12.03
C TYR A 431 -10.10 10.23 11.90
N ASN A 432 -9.24 9.54 11.14
CA ASN A 432 -9.09 8.09 11.20
C ASN A 432 -7.91 7.73 12.10
N TYR A 433 -8.06 6.71 12.95
CA TYR A 433 -6.94 6.11 13.67
C TYR A 433 -6.86 4.62 13.41
N THR A 434 -5.66 4.18 13.02
CA THR A 434 -5.34 2.76 12.90
C THR A 434 -4.14 2.42 13.77
N GLY A 435 -4.23 1.37 14.57
CA GLY A 435 -3.12 0.86 15.39
C GLY A 435 -2.90 -0.64 15.21
N ASP A 436 -1.65 -1.07 15.31
CA ASP A 436 -1.23 -2.47 15.23
C ASP A 436 -0.02 -2.71 16.15
N PHE A 437 0.49 -3.94 16.17
CA PHE A 437 1.70 -4.28 16.91
C PHE A 437 2.59 -5.28 16.18
N SER A 438 3.88 -5.24 16.52
CA SER A 438 4.89 -6.16 16.02
C SER A 438 5.75 -6.70 17.17
N VAL A 439 6.42 -7.83 16.94
CA VAL A 439 7.51 -8.29 17.83
C VAL A 439 8.79 -7.68 17.30
N GLN A 440 9.34 -6.71 18.02
CA GLN A 440 10.59 -6.02 17.66
C GLN A 440 11.81 -6.86 18.01
N PHE A 441 11.78 -7.52 19.17
CA PHE A 441 12.89 -8.33 19.63
C PHE A 441 12.41 -9.42 20.59
N TYR A 442 12.97 -10.61 20.47
CA TYR A 442 12.79 -11.66 21.46
C TYR A 442 14.08 -12.46 21.64
N LYS A 443 14.57 -12.53 22.88
CA LYS A 443 15.72 -13.36 23.24
C LYS A 443 15.70 -13.69 24.73
N LYS A 444 15.90 -14.97 25.06
CA LYS A 444 15.79 -15.51 26.44
C LYS A 444 14.45 -15.12 27.08
N ASN A 445 14.45 -14.14 27.98
CA ASN A 445 13.25 -13.68 28.69
C ASN A 445 12.79 -12.29 28.25
N LEU A 446 13.59 -11.56 27.46
CA LEU A 446 13.20 -10.25 26.97
C LEU A 446 12.35 -10.37 25.72
N LEU A 447 11.13 -9.83 25.78
CA LEU A 447 10.24 -9.60 24.64
C LEU A 447 10.03 -8.10 24.51
N ILE A 448 10.37 -7.52 23.36
CA ILE A 448 10.05 -6.13 23.02
C ILE A 448 8.92 -6.15 22.00
N LEU A 449 7.79 -5.57 22.39
CA LEU A 449 6.68 -5.31 21.49
C LEU A 449 6.75 -3.87 21.00
N GLU A 450 6.59 -3.68 19.71
CA GLU A 450 6.37 -2.38 19.11
C GLU A 450 4.87 -2.18 18.95
N LEU A 451 4.32 -1.13 19.55
CA LEU A 451 2.95 -0.69 19.36
C LEU A 451 2.98 0.50 18.41
N ASN A 452 2.39 0.32 17.22
CA ASN A 452 2.38 1.33 16.19
C ASN A 452 0.96 1.86 15.97
N GLY A 453 0.87 3.11 15.51
CA GLY A 453 -0.39 3.76 15.21
C GLY A 453 -0.24 4.84 14.16
N TYR A 454 -1.35 5.24 13.56
CA TYR A 454 -1.41 6.30 12.57
C TYR A 454 -2.70 7.09 12.76
N ASN A 455 -2.56 8.36 13.15
CA ASN A 455 -3.66 9.29 13.30
C ASN A 455 -3.74 10.19 12.06
N TYR A 456 -4.84 10.13 11.32
CA TYR A 456 -5.06 10.92 10.11
C TYR A 456 -6.27 11.84 10.29
N PRO A 457 -6.07 13.12 10.68
CA PRO A 457 -7.12 14.13 10.63
C PRO A 457 -7.64 14.31 9.20
N PHE A 458 -8.95 14.38 9.02
CA PHE A 458 -9.54 14.50 7.69
C PHE A 458 -9.13 15.81 7.01
N GLY A 459 -8.74 15.71 5.74
CA GLY A 459 -8.26 16.86 4.96
C GLY A 459 -6.81 17.25 5.22
N ALA A 460 -6.11 16.61 6.17
CA ALA A 460 -4.69 16.85 6.38
C ALA A 460 -3.85 16.32 5.21
N ALA A 461 -2.70 16.98 4.97
CA ALA A 461 -1.75 16.54 3.94
C ALA A 461 -1.18 15.13 4.22
N HIS A 462 -0.98 14.81 5.50
CA HIS A 462 -0.62 13.49 6.00
C HIS A 462 -1.10 13.34 7.45
N GLY A 463 -1.16 12.10 7.92
CA GLY A 463 -1.35 11.78 9.33
C GLY A 463 -0.03 11.77 10.10
N MET A 464 -0.12 11.46 11.39
CA MET A 464 1.02 11.36 12.29
C MET A 464 1.14 9.92 12.80
N PRO A 465 2.28 9.24 12.56
CA PRO A 465 2.51 7.92 13.11
C PRO A 465 2.91 8.00 14.59
N THR A 466 2.61 6.96 15.35
CA THR A 466 3.06 6.75 16.72
C THR A 466 3.81 5.42 16.81
N GLN A 467 4.90 5.37 17.58
CA GLN A 467 5.68 4.16 17.83
C GLN A 467 6.05 4.10 19.31
N ILE A 468 5.65 3.02 20.00
CA ILE A 468 5.94 2.80 21.42
C ILE A 468 6.58 1.43 21.58
N MET A 469 7.77 1.39 22.18
CA MET A 469 8.50 0.16 22.48
C MET A 469 8.23 -0.30 23.92
N VAL A 470 7.83 -1.55 24.10
CA VAL A 470 7.51 -2.13 25.41
C VAL A 470 8.43 -3.31 25.70
N PRO A 471 9.59 -3.07 26.36
CA PRO A 471 10.55 -4.13 26.70
C PRO A 471 10.12 -4.86 27.99
N ILE A 472 9.60 -6.08 27.83
CA ILE A 472 9.00 -6.90 28.89
C ILE A 472 9.93 -8.09 29.21
N ASP A 473 10.30 -8.26 30.47
CA ASP A 473 10.79 -9.55 30.97
C ASP A 473 9.59 -10.48 31.19
N ILE A 474 9.37 -11.44 30.30
CA ILE A 474 8.21 -12.35 30.35
C ILE A 474 8.26 -13.35 31.52
N SER A 475 9.39 -13.44 32.22
CA SER A 475 9.53 -14.30 33.41
C SER A 475 9.07 -13.60 34.70
N THR A 476 9.30 -12.29 34.80
CA THR A 476 8.99 -11.48 35.98
C THR A 476 7.81 -10.52 35.81
N GLY A 477 7.52 -10.14 34.56
CA GLY A 477 6.59 -9.07 34.16
C GLY A 477 7.13 -7.66 34.37
N LYS A 478 8.43 -7.51 34.64
CA LYS A 478 9.07 -6.19 34.69
C LYS A 478 9.10 -5.59 33.28
N ILE A 479 8.57 -4.39 33.14
CA ILE A 479 8.76 -3.53 31.96
C ILE A 479 9.96 -2.63 32.25
N TYR A 480 10.95 -2.66 31.36
CA TYR A 480 12.20 -1.92 31.54
C TYR A 480 12.11 -0.49 31.00
N GLU A 481 12.77 0.42 31.70
CA GLU A 481 13.04 1.77 31.22
C GLU A 481 14.49 1.87 30.74
N LEU A 482 14.83 2.92 29.97
CA LEU A 482 16.19 3.11 29.44
C LEU A 482 17.25 3.05 30.54
N LYS A 483 16.98 3.71 31.67
CA LYS A 483 17.87 3.74 32.84
C LYS A 483 18.18 2.36 33.42
N ASP A 484 17.30 1.37 33.25
CA ASP A 484 17.47 0.02 33.82
C ASP A 484 18.63 -0.75 33.13
N LEU A 485 19.14 -0.26 31.99
CA LEU A 485 20.28 -0.85 31.27
C LEU A 485 21.63 -0.44 31.88
N PHE A 486 21.66 0.64 32.65
CA PHE A 486 22.89 1.34 33.04
C PHE A 486 23.16 1.25 34.53
N LYS A 487 24.44 1.40 34.91
CA LYS A 487 24.85 1.49 36.31
C LYS A 487 24.26 2.76 36.94
N SER A 488 23.82 2.66 38.19
CA SER A 488 23.17 3.78 38.90
C SER A 488 24.04 5.04 39.04
N ASN A 489 25.37 4.91 38.97
CA ASN A 489 26.32 6.01 39.04
C ASN A 489 26.87 6.44 37.66
N SER A 490 26.33 5.91 36.57
CA SER A 490 26.75 6.32 35.22
C SER A 490 25.91 7.49 34.71
N ASP A 491 26.56 8.42 34.02
CA ASP A 491 25.90 9.52 33.32
C ASP A 491 25.52 9.08 31.90
N TYR A 492 24.60 8.11 31.82
CA TYR A 492 24.20 7.53 30.54
C TYR A 492 23.56 8.59 29.62
N ILE A 493 22.84 9.58 30.18
CA ILE A 493 22.21 10.66 29.40
C ILE A 493 23.27 11.43 28.63
N LYS A 494 24.34 11.87 29.32
CA LYS A 494 25.42 12.59 28.65
C LYS A 494 26.13 11.71 27.61
N VAL A 495 26.52 10.49 27.99
CA VAL A 495 27.27 9.59 27.09
C VAL A 495 26.47 9.28 25.81
N LEU A 496 25.19 8.97 25.94
CA LEU A 496 24.34 8.68 24.78
C LEU A 496 24.04 9.95 23.97
N SER A 497 23.88 11.11 24.61
CA SER A 497 23.69 12.38 23.91
C SER A 497 24.90 12.74 23.06
N ASP A 498 26.12 12.56 23.59
CA ASP A 498 27.35 12.81 22.86
C ASP A 498 27.45 11.91 21.60
N LEU A 499 27.12 10.62 21.74
CA LEU A 499 27.14 9.66 20.62
C LEU A 499 26.08 9.97 19.55
N VAL A 500 24.87 10.39 19.95
CA VAL A 500 23.83 10.81 19.01
C VAL A 500 24.24 12.11 18.30
N ALA A 501 24.82 13.07 19.02
CA ALA A 501 25.31 14.31 18.43
C ALA A 501 26.41 14.05 17.39
N GLU A 502 27.33 13.11 17.66
CA GLU A 502 28.37 12.69 16.71
C GLU A 502 27.75 12.09 15.44
N GLN A 503 26.78 11.18 15.56
CA GLN A 503 26.09 10.60 14.39
C GLN A 503 25.27 11.63 13.59
N ILE A 504 24.67 12.64 14.24
CA ILE A 504 24.00 13.75 13.54
C ILE A 504 25.00 14.54 12.70
N GLN A 505 26.21 14.78 13.23
CA GLN A 505 27.26 15.54 12.52
C GLN A 505 27.80 14.82 11.28
N GLU A 506 27.63 13.51 11.16
CA GLU A 506 28.00 12.77 9.95
C GLU A 506 27.15 13.18 8.74
N ASN A 507 25.89 13.56 8.96
CA ASN A 507 24.95 13.95 7.91
C ASN A 507 23.98 15.06 8.38
N PRO A 508 24.48 16.27 8.68
CA PRO A 508 23.71 17.32 9.34
C PRO A 508 22.52 17.81 8.51
N ASP A 509 22.61 17.73 7.17
CA ASP A 509 21.54 18.15 6.25
C ASP A 509 20.25 17.33 6.39
N ASN A 510 20.32 16.15 7.02
CA ASN A 510 19.15 15.31 7.30
C ASN A 510 18.34 15.79 8.52
N TYR A 511 18.87 16.73 9.31
CA TYR A 511 18.34 17.13 10.60
C TYR A 511 18.06 18.64 10.64
N PHE A 512 17.14 19.06 11.52
CA PHE A 512 16.90 20.48 11.73
C PHE A 512 18.09 21.11 12.47
N PRO A 513 18.61 22.25 11.98
CA PRO A 513 19.67 22.98 12.67
C PRO A 513 19.31 23.26 14.13
N ASP A 514 20.25 23.02 15.04
CA ASP A 514 20.13 23.26 16.49
C ASP A 514 18.94 22.57 17.18
N SER A 515 18.31 21.56 16.58
CA SER A 515 17.14 20.88 17.17
C SER A 515 17.50 19.88 18.28
N PHE A 516 18.61 19.14 18.13
CA PHE A 516 19.02 18.16 19.12
C PHE A 516 19.69 18.82 20.34
N LYS A 517 19.11 18.63 21.52
CA LYS A 517 19.60 19.18 22.80
C LYS A 517 20.12 18.12 23.78
N GLY A 518 20.27 16.88 23.32
CA GLY A 518 20.50 15.70 24.14
C GLY A 518 19.25 14.85 24.29
N ILE A 519 19.44 13.60 24.72
CA ILE A 519 18.36 12.65 24.96
C ILE A 519 17.64 12.96 26.27
N GLN A 520 16.39 12.52 26.39
CA GLN A 520 15.67 12.55 27.67
C GLN A 520 15.99 11.31 28.53
N PRO A 521 15.81 11.36 29.87
CA PRO A 521 15.97 10.18 30.74
C PRO A 521 15.08 9.00 30.34
N ASP A 522 13.90 9.29 29.78
CA ASP A 522 12.89 8.36 29.29
C ASP A 522 12.87 8.28 27.76
N GLN A 523 13.98 8.61 27.08
CA GLN A 523 14.09 8.56 25.62
C GLN A 523 13.59 7.20 25.09
N PRO A 524 12.69 7.20 24.09
CA PRO A 524 12.23 5.97 23.47
C PRO A 524 13.36 5.14 22.88
N PHE A 525 13.32 3.83 23.13
CA PHE A 525 14.42 2.94 22.80
C PHE A 525 13.98 1.50 22.56
N TYR A 526 14.85 0.72 21.92
CA TYR A 526 14.80 -0.74 21.93
C TYR A 526 16.22 -1.31 21.85
N VAL A 527 16.38 -2.63 21.95
CA VAL A 527 17.69 -3.29 21.87
C VAL A 527 17.67 -4.44 20.86
N SER A 528 18.83 -4.73 20.28
CA SER A 528 19.14 -5.99 19.63
C SER A 528 20.01 -6.87 20.55
N SER A 529 20.62 -7.92 20.00
CA SER A 529 21.63 -8.70 20.73
C SER A 529 22.92 -7.93 21.00
N ASP A 530 23.20 -6.86 20.26
CA ASP A 530 24.51 -6.23 20.18
C ASP A 530 24.50 -4.70 20.21
N ALA A 531 23.33 -4.05 20.13
CA ALA A 531 23.20 -2.61 20.16
C ALA A 531 21.95 -2.13 20.92
N LEU A 532 22.04 -0.89 21.40
CA LEU A 532 20.93 -0.05 21.84
C LEU A 532 20.50 0.82 20.66
N PHE A 533 19.19 1.00 20.49
CA PHE A 533 18.63 1.91 19.49
C PHE A 533 17.84 2.98 20.21
N LEU A 534 18.18 4.24 19.98
CA LEU A 534 17.42 5.40 20.45
C LEU A 534 16.68 6.01 19.27
N TYR A 535 15.40 6.32 19.43
CA TYR A 535 14.63 6.92 18.34
C TYR A 535 13.92 8.20 18.79
N PHE A 536 13.67 9.05 17.80
CA PHE A 536 13.01 10.33 17.93
C PHE A 536 11.71 10.31 17.12
N THR A 537 10.71 11.05 17.59
CA THR A 537 9.41 11.15 16.91
C THR A 537 9.51 12.00 15.65
N PRO A 538 8.61 11.83 14.65
CA PRO A 538 8.61 12.67 13.47
C PRO A 538 8.50 14.16 13.85
N TYR A 539 9.28 15.00 13.16
CA TYR A 539 9.46 16.43 13.44
C TYR A 539 10.23 16.81 14.70
N GLU A 540 10.66 15.86 15.54
CA GLU A 540 11.38 16.20 16.78
C GLU A 540 12.76 16.81 16.47
N ILE A 541 13.54 16.15 15.60
CA ILE A 541 14.89 16.60 15.20
C ILE A 541 15.11 16.58 13.68
N ALA A 542 14.15 16.09 12.91
CA ALA A 542 14.27 15.89 11.46
C ALA A 542 12.90 16.06 10.77
N PRO A 543 12.85 16.37 9.47
CA PRO A 543 11.60 16.47 8.72
C PRO A 543 10.82 15.14 8.74
N TYR A 544 9.51 15.20 8.54
CA TYR A 544 8.63 14.01 8.51
C TYR A 544 9.10 12.89 7.59
N ALA A 545 9.73 13.24 6.46
CA ALA A 545 10.26 12.27 5.51
C ALA A 545 11.34 11.35 6.11
N ALA A 546 12.02 11.77 7.20
CA ALA A 546 12.97 10.95 7.94
C ALA A 546 12.28 9.88 8.82
N GLY A 547 10.95 9.92 8.98
CA GLY A 547 10.20 8.99 9.80
C GLY A 547 10.52 9.13 11.29
N PHE A 548 11.00 8.06 11.90
CA PHE A 548 11.54 8.05 13.26
C PHE A 548 13.07 7.99 13.19
N PRO A 549 13.79 9.13 13.24
CA PRO A 549 15.26 9.12 13.29
C PRO A 549 15.73 8.17 14.39
N THR A 550 16.53 7.18 14.01
CA THR A 550 16.94 6.09 14.90
C THR A 550 18.46 5.96 14.87
N PHE A 551 19.06 5.98 16.05
CA PHE A 551 20.50 5.94 16.25
C PHE A 551 20.90 4.62 16.87
N GLU A 552 21.70 3.86 16.15
CA GLU A 552 22.29 2.61 16.64
C GLU A 552 23.52 2.93 17.49
N ILE A 553 23.54 2.39 18.71
CA ILE A 553 24.65 2.53 19.66
C ILE A 553 25.12 1.12 20.01
N PRO A 554 26.16 0.61 19.34
CA PRO A 554 26.73 -0.69 19.63
C PRO A 554 27.11 -0.81 21.11
N PHE A 555 26.73 -1.91 21.78
CA PHE A 555 27.03 -2.10 23.21
C PHE A 555 28.53 -2.06 23.52
N LYS A 556 29.38 -2.33 22.53
CA LYS A 556 30.83 -2.18 22.64
C LYS A 556 31.25 -0.74 22.95
N GLN A 557 30.56 0.28 22.41
CA GLN A 557 30.87 1.70 22.64
C GLN A 557 30.48 2.15 24.06
N ILE A 558 29.43 1.57 24.63
CA ILE A 558 28.88 1.92 25.95
C ILE A 558 29.13 0.85 27.03
N ASN A 559 30.07 -0.06 26.77
CA ASN A 559 30.32 -1.25 27.59
C ASN A 559 30.71 -0.95 29.05
N ASN A 560 31.33 0.21 29.29
CA ASN A 560 31.76 0.67 30.62
C ASN A 560 30.60 1.16 31.49
N ILE A 561 29.50 1.64 30.90
CA ILE A 561 28.35 2.18 31.63
C ILE A 561 27.18 1.19 31.79
N ILE A 562 27.12 0.13 30.98
CA ILE A 562 26.10 -0.92 31.09
C ILE A 562 26.19 -1.66 32.44
N ASP A 563 25.06 -1.85 33.10
CA ASP A 563 24.97 -2.74 34.26
C ASP A 563 24.78 -4.20 33.82
N LYS A 564 25.91 -4.89 33.60
CA LYS A 564 25.92 -6.31 33.22
C LYS A 564 25.39 -7.24 34.30
N LYS A 565 25.30 -6.77 35.55
CA LYS A 565 24.67 -7.48 36.66
C LYS A 565 23.22 -7.01 36.88
N GLY A 566 22.71 -6.10 36.05
CA GLY A 566 21.34 -5.63 36.08
C GLY A 566 20.38 -6.70 35.58
N ALA A 567 19.12 -6.61 36.02
CA ALA A 567 18.07 -7.51 35.55
C ALA A 567 17.84 -7.34 34.04
N PHE A 568 17.88 -6.10 33.54
CA PHE A 568 17.65 -5.83 32.12
C PHE A 568 18.70 -6.51 31.23
N TRP A 569 19.99 -6.29 31.47
CA TRP A 569 21.05 -6.94 30.67
C TRP A 569 20.93 -8.47 30.64
N ARG A 570 20.73 -9.10 31.81
CA ARG A 570 20.59 -10.56 31.94
C ARG A 570 19.33 -11.14 31.29
N SER A 571 18.32 -10.30 31.01
CA SER A 571 17.08 -10.77 30.39
C SER A 571 17.28 -11.23 28.94
N PHE A 572 18.37 -10.82 28.28
CA PHE A 572 18.69 -11.15 26.89
C PHE A 572 20.16 -11.54 26.61
N HIS A 573 21.08 -11.33 27.56
CA HIS A 573 22.47 -11.81 27.56
C HIS A 573 22.70 -12.92 28.57
#